data_AF-A0A9P9RZC8-F1
#
_entry.id   AF-A0A9P9RZC8-F1
#
_cell.length_a   1.000
_cell.length_b   1.000
_cell.length_c   1.000
_cell.angle_alpha   90.00
_cell.angle_beta   90.00
_cell.angle_gamma   90.00
#
_symmetry.space_group_name_H-M   'P 1'
#
loop_
_entity.id
_entity.type
_entity.pdbx_description
1 polymer ?
#
loop_
_entity_poly.entity_id
_entity_poly.type
_entity_poly.pdbx_seq_one_letter_code
_entity_poly.pdbx_strand_id
1 'polypeptide(L)'
;MGSNLLQSNGGIGLIPEICLQIAGEAIDSDPKSAGLLLRLSKDFNSLLSNYERSQSISIREVNKYEFSYVNADQDRILSSRMPPGDIVVSILSYPWVDELHHRRRTIEFLIEHEITDMVDATNRAGWPSLDMPKDELSKRLAMFKRAAFLLLYQLADCTTGLIETPAIRTRQSEFLESLSPDDLASLGVIVEVMGHGFFTMTKNAIHDSGLLSNVAMPPSSASHLYTPDTTPVEDLWNDNWIRECMCVFEDLIQKYGPAFAYAYIEGSNDRLRRPDLWARSKLQTGLDNMNAYEMGYTMSYASLQSVVWRVFCKKTECSMHDSWNVARERVETQMEGYKV
;
A
#
# COMPACT_ATOMS: atom_id res chain seq x y z
N MET A 1 44.73 -19.34 2.25
CA MET A 1 43.55 -20.21 2.43
C MET A 1 42.49 -19.70 1.48
N GLY A 2 42.10 -20.49 0.48
CA GLY A 2 41.19 -20.03 -0.58
C GLY A 2 39.77 -19.86 -0.04
N SER A 3 39.10 -18.76 -0.40
CA SER A 3 37.67 -18.58 -0.10
C SER A 3 36.87 -19.61 -0.91
N ASN A 4 35.99 -20.35 -0.24
CA ASN A 4 35.07 -21.31 -0.84
C ASN A 4 33.76 -20.62 -1.26
N LEU A 5 33.89 -19.48 -1.94
CA LEU A 5 32.80 -18.84 -2.66
C LEU A 5 32.63 -19.51 -4.04
N LEU A 6 31.61 -19.09 -4.80
CA LEU A 6 31.30 -19.67 -6.11
C LEU A 6 32.54 -19.63 -7.02
N GLN A 7 32.96 -20.79 -7.53
CA GLN A 7 34.10 -20.92 -8.43
C GLN A 7 33.65 -21.43 -9.79
N SER A 8 34.27 -20.89 -10.84
CA SER A 8 34.17 -21.44 -12.19
C SER A 8 34.89 -22.78 -12.29
N ASN A 9 34.59 -23.55 -13.33
CA ASN A 9 35.30 -24.81 -13.66
C ASN A 9 36.81 -24.61 -13.88
N GLY A 10 37.24 -23.37 -14.17
CA GLY A 10 38.66 -22.99 -14.31
C GLY A 10 39.33 -22.55 -13.00
N GLY A 11 38.64 -22.64 -11.85
CA GLY A 11 39.18 -22.27 -10.54
C GLY A 11 39.14 -20.78 -10.22
N ILE A 12 38.57 -19.94 -11.10
CA ILE A 12 38.35 -18.51 -10.82
C ILE A 12 37.19 -18.39 -9.84
N GLY A 13 37.46 -17.90 -8.64
CA GLY A 13 36.45 -17.55 -7.64
C GLY A 13 35.76 -16.23 -7.98
N LEU A 14 34.45 -16.20 -7.86
CA LEU A 14 33.68 -14.96 -7.91
C LEU A 14 33.98 -14.13 -6.66
N ILE A 15 34.08 -12.82 -6.85
CA ILE A 15 34.25 -11.88 -5.75
C ILE A 15 32.96 -11.82 -4.91
N PRO A 16 33.06 -11.51 -3.60
CA PRO A 16 31.92 -11.48 -2.69
C PRO A 16 30.73 -10.66 -3.19
N GLU A 17 30.99 -9.52 -3.83
CA GLU A 17 29.97 -8.61 -4.34
C GLU A 17 29.10 -9.26 -5.42
N ILE A 18 29.71 -10.02 -6.33
CA ILE A 18 28.99 -10.75 -7.38
C ILE A 18 28.20 -11.91 -6.75
N CYS A 19 28.77 -12.61 -5.77
CA CYS A 19 28.06 -13.65 -5.03
C CYS A 19 26.81 -13.11 -4.31
N LEU A 20 26.90 -11.91 -3.74
CA LEU A 20 25.77 -11.24 -3.08
C LEU A 20 24.70 -10.79 -4.08
N GLN A 21 25.08 -10.28 -5.26
CA GLN A 21 24.11 -9.95 -6.31
C GLN A 21 23.35 -11.19 -6.80
N ILE A 22 24.05 -12.30 -7.06
CA ILE A 22 23.43 -13.57 -7.46
C ILE A 22 22.49 -14.08 -6.36
N ALA A 23 22.93 -14.00 -5.09
CA ALA A 23 22.11 -14.40 -3.96
C ALA A 23 20.85 -13.53 -3.82
N GLY A 24 20.97 -12.21 -3.97
CA GLY A 24 19.85 -11.28 -3.95
C GLY A 24 18.78 -11.67 -4.97
N GLU A 25 19.16 -11.84 -6.23
CA GLU A 25 18.19 -12.20 -7.28
C GLU A 25 17.52 -13.56 -7.08
N ALA A 26 18.27 -14.54 -6.57
CA ALA A 26 17.72 -15.85 -6.24
C ALA A 26 16.71 -15.78 -5.07
N ILE A 27 16.98 -14.94 -4.06
CA ILE A 27 16.12 -14.75 -2.88
C ILE A 27 14.86 -13.95 -3.24
N ASP A 28 14.99 -12.93 -4.09
CA ASP A 28 13.87 -12.11 -4.55
C ASP A 28 12.90 -12.94 -5.40
N SER A 29 13.44 -13.82 -6.24
CA SER A 29 12.67 -14.76 -7.06
C SER A 29 11.97 -15.83 -6.22
N ASP A 30 12.72 -16.58 -5.41
CA ASP A 30 12.20 -17.57 -4.46
C ASP A 30 12.86 -17.40 -3.08
N PRO A 31 12.13 -16.92 -2.06
CA PRO A 31 12.67 -16.70 -0.72
C PRO A 31 13.20 -17.96 -0.05
N LYS A 32 12.72 -19.14 -0.46
CA LYS A 32 13.25 -20.42 0.04
C LYS A 32 14.68 -20.68 -0.41
N SER A 33 15.13 -20.03 -1.49
CA SER A 33 16.51 -20.06 -1.98
C SER A 33 17.49 -19.56 -0.93
N ALA A 34 17.12 -18.61 -0.07
CA ALA A 34 17.99 -18.12 1.02
C ALA A 34 18.51 -19.28 1.88
N GLY A 35 17.62 -20.21 2.26
CA GLY A 35 17.98 -21.38 3.07
C GLY A 35 18.89 -22.37 2.34
N LEU A 36 18.75 -22.49 1.02
CA LEU A 36 19.63 -23.33 0.19
C LEU A 36 21.00 -22.69 0.01
N LEU A 37 21.04 -21.39 -0.25
CA LEU A 37 22.25 -20.59 -0.43
C LEU A 37 23.10 -20.57 0.85
N LEU A 38 22.47 -20.37 2.02
CA LEU A 38 23.13 -20.44 3.33
C LEU A 38 23.75 -21.81 3.63
N ARG A 39 23.38 -22.87 2.91
CA ARG A 39 23.90 -24.24 3.10
C ARG A 39 25.01 -24.61 2.12
N LEU A 40 25.34 -23.76 1.14
CA LEU A 40 26.32 -24.08 0.10
C LEU A 40 27.74 -24.28 0.66
N SER A 41 28.21 -23.35 1.49
CA SER A 41 29.52 -23.44 2.15
C SER A 41 29.56 -22.58 3.42
N LYS A 42 30.54 -22.82 4.30
CA LYS A 42 30.76 -21.98 5.49
C LYS A 42 31.07 -20.53 5.12
N ASP A 43 31.83 -20.32 4.06
CA ASP A 43 32.22 -18.98 3.60
C ASP A 43 31.02 -18.25 3.00
N PHE A 44 30.17 -18.95 2.24
CA PHE A 44 28.93 -18.39 1.70
C PHE A 44 27.91 -18.06 2.81
N ASN A 45 27.79 -18.93 3.81
CA ASN A 45 26.95 -18.69 4.98
C ASN A 45 27.40 -17.45 5.76
N SER A 46 28.71 -17.35 6.04
CA SER A 46 29.31 -16.20 6.71
C SER A 46 29.12 -14.92 5.92
N LEU A 47 29.37 -14.96 4.60
CA LEU A 47 29.18 -13.82 3.70
C LEU A 47 27.72 -13.33 3.73
N LEU A 48 26.76 -14.23 3.53
CA LEU A 48 25.35 -13.88 3.53
C LEU A 48 24.86 -13.38 4.89
N SER A 49 25.22 -14.04 5.99
CA SER A 49 24.76 -13.64 7.32
C SER A 49 25.35 -12.27 7.72
N ASN A 50 26.61 -12.01 7.38
CA ASN A 50 27.24 -10.72 7.64
C ASN A 50 26.64 -9.62 6.78
N TYR A 51 26.36 -9.90 5.50
CA TYR A 51 25.74 -8.93 4.60
C TYR A 51 24.31 -8.59 5.01
N GLU A 52 23.49 -9.58 5.39
CA GLU A 52 22.13 -9.40 5.93
C GLU A 52 22.13 -8.46 7.13
N ARG A 53 23.02 -8.74 8.09
CA ARG A 53 23.18 -7.94 9.29
C ARG A 53 23.66 -6.53 8.96
N SER A 54 24.64 -6.39 8.08
CA SER A 54 25.17 -5.09 7.64
C SER A 54 24.10 -4.23 6.98
N GLN A 55 23.30 -4.82 6.08
CA GLN A 55 22.21 -4.12 5.41
C GLN A 55 21.12 -3.71 6.39
N SER A 56 20.75 -4.61 7.30
CA SER A 56 19.72 -4.32 8.30
C SER A 56 20.14 -3.20 9.26
N ILE A 57 21.40 -3.19 9.69
CA ILE A 57 21.98 -2.10 10.50
C ILE A 57 22.00 -0.79 9.68
N SER A 58 22.44 -0.86 8.41
CA SER A 58 22.46 0.30 7.52
C SER A 58 21.08 0.95 7.42
N ILE A 59 20.01 0.17 7.21
CA ILE A 59 18.64 0.68 7.14
C ILE A 59 18.21 1.34 8.46
N ARG A 60 18.45 0.70 9.61
CA ARG A 60 17.98 1.20 10.92
C ARG A 60 18.74 2.40 11.43
N GLU A 61 20.06 2.40 11.24
CA GLU A 61 20.97 3.32 11.93
C GLU A 61 21.53 4.38 10.98
N VAL A 62 21.95 3.98 9.78
CA VAL A 62 22.64 4.88 8.82
C VAL A 62 21.62 5.63 7.96
N ASN A 63 20.66 4.90 7.39
CA ASN A 63 19.64 5.42 6.48
C ASN A 63 18.29 5.65 7.18
N LYS A 64 18.30 5.90 8.49
CA LYS A 64 17.09 6.02 9.31
C LYS A 64 16.05 7.00 8.73
N TYR A 65 16.51 8.12 8.18
CA TYR A 65 15.63 9.13 7.58
C TYR A 65 14.99 8.67 6.26
N GLU A 66 15.68 7.83 5.50
CA GLU A 66 15.21 7.30 4.21
C GLU A 66 14.12 6.24 4.40
N PHE A 67 14.13 5.54 5.53
CA PHE A 67 13.20 4.46 5.88
C PHE A 67 12.26 4.82 7.05
N SER A 68 12.15 6.11 7.40
CA SER A 68 11.32 6.57 8.52
C SER A 68 9.82 6.32 8.31
N TYR A 69 9.38 6.10 7.08
CA TYR A 69 7.96 5.97 6.70
C TYR A 69 7.54 4.53 6.35
N VAL A 70 8.38 3.53 6.63
CA VAL A 70 8.11 2.13 6.23
C VAL A 70 8.03 1.14 7.40
N ASN A 71 7.83 1.61 8.64
CA ASN A 71 7.84 0.79 9.87
C ASN A 71 9.18 0.08 10.15
N ALA A 72 10.31 0.72 9.81
CA ALA A 72 11.65 0.16 10.07
C ALA A 72 12.00 0.04 11.57
N ASP A 73 11.19 0.62 12.45
CA ASP A 73 11.29 0.54 13.91
C ASP A 73 10.55 -0.66 14.50
N GLN A 74 9.69 -1.35 13.73
CA GLN A 74 8.95 -2.51 14.20
C GLN A 74 9.77 -3.81 14.09
N ASP A 75 9.71 -4.63 15.14
CA ASP A 75 10.42 -5.92 15.19
C ASP A 75 9.84 -6.96 14.22
N ARG A 76 8.55 -6.86 13.92
CA ARG A 76 7.80 -7.77 13.06
C ARG A 76 6.78 -7.00 12.25
N ILE A 77 6.77 -7.21 10.94
CA ILE A 77 5.84 -6.57 10.00
C ILE A 77 5.19 -7.63 9.10
N LEU A 78 4.03 -7.31 8.52
CA LEU A 78 3.41 -8.13 7.49
C LEU A 78 4.17 -7.97 6.17
N SER A 79 4.35 -9.06 5.43
CA SER A 79 4.88 -8.94 4.08
C SER A 79 3.85 -8.29 3.14
N SER A 80 4.29 -7.31 2.36
CA SER A 80 3.54 -6.71 1.25
C SER A 80 3.56 -7.60 0.00
N ARG A 81 4.18 -8.79 0.05
CA ARG A 81 4.20 -9.72 -1.08
C ARG A 81 2.80 -10.20 -1.40
N MET A 82 2.46 -10.22 -2.69
CA MET A 82 1.12 -10.57 -3.16
C MET A 82 1.07 -11.98 -3.77
N PRO A 83 0.05 -12.80 -3.45
CA PRO A 83 -0.99 -12.56 -2.44
C PRO A 83 -0.39 -12.46 -1.02
N PRO A 84 -0.87 -11.52 -0.17
CA PRO A 84 -0.38 -11.38 1.19
C PRO A 84 -0.90 -12.57 1.96
N GLY A 85 0.01 -13.48 2.29
CA GLY A 85 -0.23 -14.50 3.30
C GLY A 85 0.00 -13.93 4.70
N ASP A 86 -0.11 -14.79 5.70
CA ASP A 86 0.24 -14.46 7.10
C ASP A 86 1.77 -14.45 7.32
N ILE A 87 2.52 -14.09 6.28
CA ILE A 87 3.98 -14.13 6.27
C ILE A 87 4.46 -12.95 7.10
N VAL A 88 4.88 -13.27 8.32
CA VAL A 88 5.52 -12.32 9.21
C VAL A 88 7.00 -12.24 8.87
N VAL A 89 7.46 -11.03 8.66
CA VAL A 89 8.85 -10.71 8.35
C VAL A 89 9.49 -10.13 9.60
N SER A 90 10.57 -10.75 10.05
CA SER A 90 11.27 -10.39 11.29
C SER A 90 12.47 -9.50 11.01
N ILE A 91 12.69 -8.53 11.89
CA ILE A 91 13.85 -7.64 11.84
C ILE A 91 15.18 -8.39 11.71
N LEU A 92 16.17 -7.73 11.07
CA LEU A 92 17.50 -8.29 10.80
C LEU A 92 17.50 -9.52 9.88
N SER A 93 16.54 -9.60 8.95
CA SER A 93 16.47 -10.67 7.95
C SER A 93 16.43 -10.13 6.52
N TYR A 94 16.86 -10.91 5.53
CA TYR A 94 16.78 -10.56 4.11
C TYR A 94 15.36 -10.24 3.67
N PRO A 95 14.33 -11.05 4.03
CA PRO A 95 12.95 -10.69 3.75
C PRO A 95 12.55 -9.34 4.33
N TRP A 96 13.11 -8.94 5.48
CA TRP A 96 12.84 -7.63 6.10
C TRP A 96 13.51 -6.49 5.34
N VAL A 97 14.76 -6.66 4.93
CA VAL A 97 15.46 -5.68 4.09
C VAL A 97 14.70 -5.47 2.77
N ASP A 98 14.36 -6.56 2.06
CA ASP A 98 13.59 -6.51 0.81
C ASP A 98 12.22 -5.83 1.01
N GLU A 99 11.50 -6.22 2.06
CA GLU A 99 10.20 -5.65 2.42
C GLU A 99 10.29 -4.12 2.63
N LEU A 100 11.28 -3.63 3.37
CA LEU A 100 11.43 -2.18 3.60
C LEU A 100 11.77 -1.41 2.32
N HIS A 101 12.62 -1.96 1.45
CA HIS A 101 12.88 -1.38 0.14
C HIS A 101 11.64 -1.40 -0.76
N HIS A 102 10.85 -2.47 -0.71
CA HIS A 102 9.60 -2.57 -1.44
C HIS A 102 8.58 -1.53 -0.96
N ARG A 103 8.34 -1.43 0.36
CA ARG A 103 7.43 -0.43 0.94
C ARG A 103 7.83 0.99 0.58
N ARG A 104 9.14 1.29 0.62
CA ARG A 104 9.66 2.60 0.20
C ARG A 104 9.33 2.89 -1.26
N ARG A 105 9.62 1.94 -2.18
CA ARG A 105 9.29 2.09 -3.60
C ARG A 105 7.79 2.31 -3.82
N THR A 106 6.96 1.55 -3.10
CA THR A 106 5.50 1.70 -3.11
C THR A 106 5.05 3.09 -2.67
N ILE A 107 5.62 3.61 -1.57
CA ILE A 107 5.32 4.96 -1.09
C ILE A 107 5.70 6.02 -2.12
N GLU A 108 6.93 5.97 -2.63
CA GLU A 108 7.40 6.97 -3.61
C GLU A 108 6.57 6.92 -4.90
N PHE A 109 6.23 5.73 -5.40
CA PHE A 109 5.31 5.56 -6.53
C PHE A 109 3.96 6.22 -6.25
N LEU A 110 3.33 5.90 -5.12
CA LEU A 110 1.98 6.38 -4.82
C LEU A 110 1.93 7.90 -4.60
N ILE A 111 3.00 8.51 -4.06
CA ILE A 111 3.10 9.97 -3.87
C ILE A 111 2.98 10.72 -5.20
N GLU A 112 3.61 10.19 -6.25
CA GLU A 112 3.68 10.79 -7.58
C GLU A 112 2.50 10.37 -8.48
N HIS A 113 1.79 9.30 -8.11
CA HIS A 113 0.70 8.74 -8.90
C HIS A 113 -0.60 9.57 -8.80
N GLU A 114 -1.36 9.65 -9.90
CA GLU A 114 -2.62 10.42 -9.99
C GLU A 114 -3.69 9.97 -8.97
N ILE A 115 -3.60 8.72 -8.49
CA ILE A 115 -4.53 8.19 -7.48
C ILE A 115 -4.45 8.94 -6.15
N THR A 116 -3.33 9.61 -5.86
CA THR A 116 -3.20 10.44 -4.65
C THR A 116 -3.07 11.92 -4.98
N ASP A 117 -3.44 12.34 -6.19
CA ASP A 117 -3.34 13.75 -6.55
C ASP A 117 -4.26 14.60 -5.67
N MET A 118 -3.68 15.64 -5.10
CA MET A 118 -4.35 16.60 -4.22
C MET A 118 -4.23 18.03 -4.78
N VAL A 119 -3.49 18.21 -5.88
CA VAL A 119 -3.27 19.53 -6.48
C VAL A 119 -4.39 19.82 -7.47
N ASP A 120 -5.55 20.22 -6.96
CA ASP A 120 -6.66 20.68 -7.80
C ASP A 120 -6.58 22.20 -8.01
N ALA A 121 -6.30 22.63 -9.24
CA ALA A 121 -6.27 24.05 -9.62
C ALA A 121 -7.61 24.79 -9.40
N THR A 122 -8.70 24.04 -9.26
CA THR A 122 -10.04 24.58 -9.00
C THR A 122 -10.53 24.38 -7.57
N ASN A 123 -9.78 23.64 -6.75
CA ASN A 123 -10.13 23.16 -5.40
C ASN A 123 -11.60 22.68 -5.28
N ARG A 124 -12.15 22.09 -6.35
CA ARG A 124 -13.53 21.60 -6.40
C ARG A 124 -13.72 20.37 -5.53
N ALA A 125 -12.68 19.55 -5.42
CA ALA A 125 -12.68 18.39 -4.53
C ALA A 125 -12.49 18.77 -3.04
N GLY A 126 -12.06 20.01 -2.76
CA GLY A 126 -11.92 20.52 -1.39
C GLY A 126 -10.79 19.84 -0.60
N TRP A 127 -9.73 19.41 -1.28
CA TRP A 127 -8.57 18.77 -0.67
C TRP A 127 -7.80 19.74 0.24
N PRO A 128 -7.13 19.23 1.30
CA PRO A 128 -6.21 20.03 2.10
C PRO A 128 -5.20 20.76 1.22
N SER A 129 -5.13 22.08 1.34
CA SER A 129 -4.20 22.90 0.57
C SER A 129 -3.81 24.14 1.34
N LEU A 130 -2.59 24.63 1.11
CA LEU A 130 -2.07 25.85 1.73
C LEU A 130 -1.85 26.93 0.67
N ASP A 131 -2.07 28.19 1.05
CA ASP A 131 -1.79 29.35 0.19
C ASP A 131 -0.28 29.64 0.18
N MET A 132 0.45 28.93 -0.69
CA MET A 132 1.91 29.03 -0.81
C MET A 132 2.38 28.62 -2.22
N PRO A 133 3.65 28.88 -2.59
CA PRO A 133 4.18 28.51 -3.90
C PRO A 133 4.03 27.02 -4.19
N LYS A 134 3.68 26.68 -5.44
CA LYS A 134 3.41 25.29 -5.86
C LYS A 134 4.51 24.31 -5.48
N ASP A 135 5.77 24.69 -5.65
CA ASP A 135 6.92 23.84 -5.33
C ASP A 135 7.02 23.52 -3.82
N GLU A 136 6.67 24.48 -2.96
CA GLU A 136 6.64 24.28 -1.52
C GLU A 136 5.44 23.43 -1.11
N LEU A 137 4.25 23.73 -1.65
CA LEU A 137 3.04 22.95 -1.43
C LEU A 137 3.24 21.48 -1.82
N SER A 138 3.83 21.21 -2.99
CA SER A 138 4.12 19.85 -3.45
C SER A 138 5.04 19.10 -2.48
N LYS A 139 6.06 19.76 -1.91
CA LYS A 139 6.94 19.13 -0.91
C LYS A 139 6.19 18.83 0.40
N ARG A 140 5.36 19.74 0.89
CA ARG A 140 4.55 19.52 2.11
C ARG A 140 3.51 18.42 1.90
N LEU A 141 2.84 18.39 0.75
CA LEU A 141 1.93 17.31 0.37
C LEU A 141 2.66 15.96 0.31
N ALA A 142 3.87 15.91 -0.25
CA ALA A 142 4.67 14.69 -0.24
C ALA A 142 5.03 14.23 1.18
N MET A 143 5.33 15.15 2.10
CA MET A 143 5.56 14.83 3.52
C MET A 143 4.28 14.31 4.20
N PHE A 144 3.13 14.94 3.94
CA PHE A 144 1.83 14.49 4.43
C PHE A 144 1.53 13.07 3.95
N LYS A 145 1.64 12.82 2.64
CA LYS A 145 1.41 11.49 2.05
C LYS A 145 2.33 10.43 2.65
N ARG A 146 3.62 10.72 2.85
CA ARG A 146 4.57 9.80 3.52
C ARG A 146 4.11 9.43 4.94
N ALA A 147 3.72 10.43 5.73
CA ALA A 147 3.23 10.19 7.09
C ALA A 147 1.90 9.40 7.10
N ALA A 148 0.99 9.69 6.18
CA ALA A 148 -0.29 9.00 6.08
C ALA A 148 -0.13 7.54 5.59
N PHE A 149 0.78 7.27 4.64
CA PHE A 149 1.10 5.91 4.22
C PHE A 149 1.80 5.09 5.30
N LEU A 150 2.63 5.72 6.14
CA LEU A 150 3.18 5.09 7.33
C LEU A 150 2.05 4.59 8.24
N LEU A 151 1.06 5.43 8.53
CA LEU A 151 -0.11 5.05 9.35
C LEU A 151 -0.90 3.89 8.72
N LEU A 152 -1.06 3.86 7.39
CA LEU A 152 -1.71 2.73 6.70
C LEU A 152 -0.92 1.43 6.83
N TYR A 153 0.41 1.48 6.73
CA TYR A 153 1.24 0.30 7.00
C TYR A 153 1.14 -0.13 8.46
N GLN A 154 1.11 0.81 9.42
CA GLN A 154 0.92 0.47 10.84
C GLN A 154 -0.44 -0.17 11.11
N LEU A 155 -1.50 0.31 10.47
CA LEU A 155 -2.84 -0.27 10.56
C LEU A 155 -2.89 -1.70 10.00
N ALA A 156 -2.16 -1.97 8.92
CA ALA A 156 -2.02 -3.34 8.40
C ALA A 156 -1.17 -4.21 9.36
N ASP A 157 0.01 -3.72 9.75
CA ASP A 157 0.96 -4.46 10.58
C ASP A 157 0.43 -4.74 11.99
N CYS A 158 -0.53 -3.97 12.50
CA CYS A 158 -1.09 -4.24 13.83
C CYS A 158 -1.78 -5.60 13.91
N THR A 159 -2.14 -6.21 12.77
CA THR A 159 -2.77 -7.53 12.66
C THR A 159 -1.78 -8.66 12.41
N THR A 160 -0.48 -8.39 12.51
CA THR A 160 0.59 -9.38 12.31
C THR A 160 0.37 -10.64 13.14
N GLY A 161 0.30 -11.80 12.47
CA GLY A 161 0.10 -13.11 13.11
C GLY A 161 -1.35 -13.45 13.47
N LEU A 162 -2.32 -12.63 13.08
CA LEU A 162 -3.75 -12.91 13.20
C LEU A 162 -4.31 -13.42 11.89
N ILE A 163 -5.13 -14.48 11.94
CA ILE A 163 -5.71 -15.14 10.76
C ILE A 163 -7.23 -14.95 10.72
N GLU A 164 -7.86 -14.87 11.90
CA GLU A 164 -9.31 -14.79 12.01
C GLU A 164 -9.81 -13.35 11.82
N THR A 165 -10.78 -13.15 10.92
CA THR A 165 -11.37 -11.83 10.63
C THR A 165 -11.85 -11.07 11.87
N PRO A 166 -12.54 -11.68 12.87
CA PRO A 166 -12.94 -10.96 14.08
C PRO A 166 -11.74 -10.45 14.90
N ALA A 167 -10.68 -11.25 15.02
CA ALA A 167 -9.47 -10.87 15.73
C ALA A 167 -8.73 -9.72 15.01
N ILE A 168 -8.61 -9.82 13.68
CA ILE A 168 -8.06 -8.76 12.81
C ILE A 168 -8.83 -7.45 13.02
N ARG A 169 -10.17 -7.48 12.90
CA ARG A 169 -11.02 -6.28 13.04
C ARG A 169 -10.96 -5.67 14.44
N THR A 170 -10.93 -6.51 15.48
CA THR A 170 -10.77 -6.06 16.87
C THR A 170 -9.45 -5.31 17.02
N ARG A 171 -8.36 -5.90 16.52
CA ARG A 171 -7.02 -5.32 16.64
C ARG A 171 -6.85 -4.03 15.85
N GLN A 172 -7.44 -3.94 14.66
CA GLN A 172 -7.50 -2.70 13.89
C GLN A 172 -8.29 -1.61 14.65
N SER A 173 -9.41 -1.96 15.27
CA SER A 173 -10.22 -1.01 16.04
C SER A 173 -9.46 -0.49 17.27
N GLU A 174 -8.74 -1.36 17.98
CA GLU A 174 -7.85 -0.96 19.09
C GLU A 174 -6.74 0.00 18.63
N PHE A 175 -6.12 -0.30 17.49
CA PHE A 175 -5.10 0.58 16.91
C PHE A 175 -5.69 1.97 16.58
N LEU A 176 -6.84 2.02 15.91
CA LEU A 176 -7.50 3.29 15.59
C LEU A 176 -7.90 4.08 16.84
N GLU A 177 -8.39 3.42 17.89
CA GLU A 177 -8.67 4.06 19.18
C GLU A 177 -7.40 4.52 19.91
N SER A 178 -6.21 4.04 19.54
CA SER A 178 -4.93 4.51 20.10
C SER A 178 -4.34 5.74 19.39
N LEU A 179 -4.73 5.99 18.13
CA LEU A 179 -4.19 7.09 17.31
C LEU A 179 -4.60 8.47 17.83
N SER A 180 -3.77 9.49 17.61
CA SER A 180 -4.15 10.88 17.91
C SER A 180 -5.26 11.36 16.95
N PRO A 181 -6.00 12.44 17.28
CA PRO A 181 -6.94 13.07 16.34
C PRO A 181 -6.27 13.48 15.02
N ASP A 182 -5.02 13.88 15.09
CA ASP A 182 -4.22 14.35 13.97
C ASP A 182 -3.80 13.20 13.04
N ASP A 183 -3.45 12.05 13.60
CA ASP A 183 -3.18 10.82 12.84
C ASP A 183 -4.46 10.26 12.21
N LEU A 184 -5.58 10.29 12.94
CA LEU A 184 -6.89 9.86 12.42
C LEU A 184 -7.37 10.76 11.26
N ALA A 185 -7.15 12.08 11.37
CA ALA A 185 -7.42 13.01 10.27
C ALA A 185 -6.56 12.67 9.05
N SER A 186 -5.26 12.46 9.24
CA SER A 186 -4.35 12.09 8.14
C SER A 186 -4.75 10.80 7.46
N LEU A 187 -5.07 9.77 8.25
CA LEU A 187 -5.51 8.47 7.77
C LEU A 187 -6.85 8.55 7.01
N GLY A 188 -7.84 9.27 7.55
CA GLY A 188 -9.14 9.45 6.91
C GLY A 188 -9.02 10.20 5.58
N VAL A 189 -8.27 11.31 5.57
CA VAL A 189 -8.06 12.15 4.39
C VAL A 189 -7.33 11.38 3.28
N ILE A 190 -6.23 10.67 3.58
CA ILE A 190 -5.49 9.96 2.51
C ILE A 190 -6.34 8.86 1.87
N VAL A 191 -7.19 8.18 2.64
CA VAL A 191 -8.06 7.12 2.13
C VAL A 191 -9.16 7.69 1.24
N GLU A 192 -9.80 8.80 1.62
CA GLU A 192 -10.77 9.50 0.76
C GLU A 192 -10.13 10.00 -0.54
N VAL A 193 -8.92 10.57 -0.45
CA VAL A 193 -8.16 11.01 -1.64
C VAL A 193 -7.91 9.83 -2.58
N MET A 194 -7.46 8.69 -2.05
CA MET A 194 -7.24 7.48 -2.84
C MET A 194 -8.51 6.90 -3.44
N GLY A 195 -9.62 6.90 -2.69
CA GLY A 195 -10.93 6.50 -3.18
C GLY A 195 -11.40 7.38 -4.34
N HIS A 196 -11.32 8.70 -4.17
CA HIS A 196 -11.68 9.65 -5.22
C HIS A 196 -10.76 9.53 -6.46
N GLY A 197 -9.46 9.32 -6.24
CA GLY A 197 -8.50 9.04 -7.31
C GLY A 197 -8.89 7.78 -8.09
N PHE A 198 -9.21 6.69 -7.38
CA PHE A 198 -9.72 5.46 -7.98
C PHE A 198 -10.99 5.68 -8.80
N PHE A 199 -11.97 6.43 -8.25
CA PHE A 199 -13.21 6.76 -8.94
C PHE A 199 -12.94 7.50 -10.25
N THR A 200 -12.10 8.54 -10.19
CA THR A 200 -11.78 9.40 -11.34
C THR A 200 -11.05 8.62 -12.42
N MET A 201 -10.01 7.86 -12.04
CA MET A 201 -9.25 7.01 -12.96
C MET A 201 -10.16 5.98 -13.64
N THR A 202 -11.00 5.29 -12.86
CA THR A 202 -11.90 4.25 -13.37
C THR A 202 -12.93 4.84 -14.33
N LYS A 203 -13.52 5.99 -13.97
CA LYS A 203 -14.49 6.70 -14.81
C LYS A 203 -13.87 7.15 -16.13
N ASN A 204 -12.68 7.75 -16.09
CA ASN A 204 -11.96 8.19 -17.29
C ASN A 204 -11.63 6.99 -18.19
N ALA A 205 -11.13 5.90 -17.61
CA ALA A 205 -10.77 4.72 -18.39
C ALA A 205 -12.01 4.00 -18.98
N ILE A 206 -13.17 4.00 -18.32
CA ILE A 206 -14.44 3.53 -18.92
C ILE A 206 -14.84 4.42 -20.09
N HIS A 207 -14.76 5.74 -19.94
CA HIS A 207 -15.06 6.68 -21.01
C HIS A 207 -14.14 6.47 -22.22
N ASP A 208 -12.83 6.33 -21.98
CA ASP A 208 -11.83 6.13 -23.02
C ASP A 208 -11.91 4.76 -23.70
N SER A 209 -12.39 3.73 -22.99
CA SER A 209 -12.62 2.40 -23.56
C SER A 209 -13.73 2.35 -24.60
N GLY A 210 -14.55 3.40 -24.70
CA GLY A 210 -15.70 3.43 -25.59
C GLY A 210 -16.84 2.49 -25.16
N LEU A 211 -16.81 1.86 -23.98
CA LEU A 211 -17.92 1.02 -23.47
C LEU A 211 -19.26 1.78 -23.38
N LEU A 212 -19.22 3.11 -23.26
CA LEU A 212 -20.38 4.00 -23.25
C LEU A 212 -20.71 4.60 -24.63
N SER A 213 -19.88 4.32 -25.64
CA SER A 213 -19.99 4.82 -27.01
C SER A 213 -20.24 3.65 -27.96
N ASN A 214 -21.30 3.66 -28.76
CA ASN A 214 -21.57 2.60 -29.77
C ASN A 214 -20.56 2.56 -30.95
N VAL A 215 -19.31 2.99 -30.75
CA VAL A 215 -18.27 3.09 -31.77
C VAL A 215 -17.08 2.23 -31.34
N ALA A 216 -16.90 1.11 -32.04
CA ALA A 216 -15.74 0.25 -31.85
C ALA A 216 -14.46 0.97 -32.29
N MET A 217 -13.64 1.40 -31.33
CA MET A 217 -12.26 1.85 -31.55
C MET A 217 -11.26 0.76 -31.14
N PRO A 218 -10.04 0.77 -31.72
CA PRO A 218 -9.05 -0.27 -31.47
C PRO A 218 -8.56 -0.24 -30.00
N PRO A 219 -8.09 -1.37 -29.45
CA PRO A 219 -7.86 -1.53 -28.02
C PRO A 219 -6.64 -0.72 -27.59
N SER A 220 -6.86 0.49 -27.06
CA SER A 220 -5.83 1.22 -26.34
C SER A 220 -5.92 0.89 -24.85
N SER A 221 -4.91 0.16 -24.35
CA SER A 221 -4.39 0.12 -22.97
C SER A 221 -5.36 -0.01 -21.78
N ALA A 222 -6.66 -0.28 -21.98
CA ALA A 222 -7.65 -0.53 -20.93
C ALA A 222 -7.51 -1.91 -20.25
N SER A 223 -6.37 -2.60 -20.45
CA SER A 223 -6.06 -3.91 -19.85
C SER A 223 -6.05 -3.90 -18.31
N HIS A 224 -6.05 -2.72 -17.69
CA HIS A 224 -5.97 -2.54 -16.24
C HIS A 224 -7.33 -2.52 -15.54
N LEU A 225 -8.43 -2.27 -16.26
CA LEU A 225 -9.76 -2.18 -15.67
C LEU A 225 -10.38 -3.57 -15.48
N TYR A 226 -10.85 -3.81 -14.27
CA TYR A 226 -11.78 -4.90 -14.01
C TYR A 226 -13.18 -4.44 -14.37
N THR A 227 -13.67 -4.81 -15.55
CA THR A 227 -15.10 -4.82 -15.86
C THR A 227 -15.57 -6.26 -15.72
N PRO A 228 -16.39 -6.61 -14.72
CA PRO A 228 -17.07 -7.90 -14.71
C PRO A 228 -17.88 -8.07 -16.00
N ASP A 229 -17.80 -9.23 -16.66
CA ASP A 229 -18.61 -9.59 -17.83
C ASP A 229 -20.14 -9.57 -17.56
N THR A 230 -20.54 -9.34 -16.30
CA THR A 230 -21.91 -9.44 -15.79
C THR A 230 -22.51 -8.11 -15.32
N THR A 231 -21.80 -6.98 -15.39
CA THR A 231 -22.36 -5.70 -14.93
C THR A 231 -23.44 -5.23 -15.91
N PRO A 232 -24.69 -5.00 -15.48
CA PRO A 232 -25.71 -4.40 -16.34
C PRO A 232 -25.21 -3.07 -16.91
N VAL A 233 -25.41 -2.86 -18.22
CA VAL A 233 -24.98 -1.62 -18.91
C VAL A 233 -25.59 -0.38 -18.23
N GLU A 234 -26.75 -0.50 -17.60
CA GLU A 234 -27.45 0.56 -16.88
C GLU A 234 -26.71 1.03 -15.60
N ASP A 235 -25.95 0.16 -14.93
CA ASP A 235 -25.18 0.52 -13.72
C ASP A 235 -23.86 1.24 -14.03
N LEU A 236 -23.34 1.05 -15.26
CA LEU A 236 -22.18 1.80 -15.77
C LEU A 236 -22.52 3.27 -16.07
N TRP A 237 -23.81 3.61 -16.26
CA TRP A 237 -24.25 4.96 -16.62
C TRP A 237 -24.50 5.86 -15.41
N ASN A 238 -24.76 5.27 -14.22
CA ASN A 238 -25.16 6.02 -13.02
C ASN A 238 -24.02 6.25 -12.02
N ASP A 239 -22.77 5.95 -12.36
CA ASP A 239 -21.59 5.98 -11.47
C ASP A 239 -21.71 5.08 -10.20
N ASN A 240 -22.88 4.49 -9.90
CA ASN A 240 -23.17 3.73 -8.69
C ASN A 240 -22.18 2.57 -8.50
N TRP A 241 -21.97 1.77 -9.55
CA TRP A 241 -21.02 0.66 -9.50
C TRP A 241 -19.58 1.13 -9.23
N ILE A 242 -19.16 2.28 -9.77
CA ILE A 242 -17.83 2.84 -9.51
C ILE A 242 -17.73 3.31 -8.05
N ARG A 243 -18.81 3.88 -7.50
CA ARG A 243 -18.88 4.28 -6.07
C ARG A 243 -18.83 3.09 -5.14
N GLU A 244 -19.51 2.00 -5.47
CA GLU A 244 -19.44 0.75 -4.72
C GLU A 244 -18.01 0.20 -4.72
N CYS A 245 -17.38 0.16 -5.90
CA CYS A 245 -15.99 -0.25 -6.04
C CYS A 245 -15.04 0.65 -5.22
N MET A 246 -15.28 1.97 -5.21
CA MET A 246 -14.52 2.93 -4.42
C MET A 246 -14.62 2.63 -2.92
N CYS A 247 -15.83 2.42 -2.38
CA CYS A 247 -16.05 2.07 -0.97
C CYS A 247 -15.31 0.78 -0.58
N VAL A 248 -15.33 -0.24 -1.45
CA VAL A 248 -14.60 -1.49 -1.21
C VAL A 248 -13.09 -1.26 -1.31
N PHE A 249 -12.63 -0.46 -2.27
CA PHE A 249 -11.23 -0.13 -2.47
C PHE A 249 -10.62 0.57 -1.24
N GLU A 250 -11.35 1.52 -0.66
CA GLU A 250 -10.98 2.20 0.59
C GLU A 250 -10.81 1.22 1.77
N ASP A 251 -11.77 0.30 1.99
CA ASP A 251 -11.66 -0.72 3.04
C ASP A 251 -10.44 -1.64 2.80
N LEU A 252 -10.17 -2.00 1.54
CA LEU A 252 -9.05 -2.86 1.18
C LEU A 252 -7.69 -2.17 1.37
N ILE A 253 -7.58 -0.88 1.08
CA ILE A 253 -6.37 -0.09 1.40
C ILE A 253 -6.13 -0.07 2.91
N GLN A 254 -7.16 0.15 3.71
CA GLN A 254 -7.00 0.15 5.16
C GLN A 254 -6.68 -1.24 5.72
N LYS A 255 -7.17 -2.29 5.06
CA LYS A 255 -6.91 -3.67 5.47
C LYS A 255 -5.51 -4.15 5.10
N TYR A 256 -5.03 -3.82 3.90
CA TYR A 256 -3.79 -4.38 3.33
C TYR A 256 -2.67 -3.35 3.17
N GLY A 257 -2.93 -2.09 3.54
CA GLY A 257 -2.00 -0.99 3.43
C GLY A 257 -1.81 -0.48 1.99
N PRO A 258 -0.83 0.42 1.78
CA PRO A 258 -0.54 1.03 0.49
C PRO A 258 -0.17 0.00 -0.60
N ALA A 259 0.34 -1.16 -0.20
CA ALA A 259 0.72 -2.24 -1.10
C ALA A 259 -0.48 -2.77 -1.92
N PHE A 260 -1.70 -2.70 -1.41
CA PHE A 260 -2.89 -3.08 -2.17
C PHE A 260 -3.15 -2.15 -3.36
N ALA A 261 -3.09 -0.84 -3.15
CA ALA A 261 -3.26 0.15 -4.23
C ALA A 261 -2.15 -0.01 -5.28
N TYR A 262 -0.90 -0.17 -4.84
CA TYR A 262 0.21 -0.45 -5.74
C TYR A 262 0.00 -1.73 -6.56
N ALA A 263 -0.41 -2.83 -5.92
CA ALA A 263 -0.70 -4.08 -6.61
C ALA A 263 -1.84 -3.95 -7.63
N TYR A 264 -2.86 -3.15 -7.33
CA TYR A 264 -3.98 -2.90 -8.24
C TYR A 264 -3.54 -2.11 -9.49
N ILE A 265 -2.72 -1.07 -9.31
CA ILE A 265 -2.32 -0.14 -10.38
C ILE A 265 -1.16 -0.71 -11.20
N GLU A 266 -0.05 -1.04 -10.53
CA GLU A 266 1.24 -1.36 -11.15
C GLU A 266 1.41 -2.86 -11.38
N GLY A 267 0.58 -3.70 -10.74
CA GLY A 267 0.82 -5.14 -10.61
C GLY A 267 0.85 -5.96 -11.89
N SER A 268 0.61 -5.34 -13.05
CA SER A 268 0.64 -5.98 -14.37
C SER A 268 2.07 -6.23 -14.88
N ASN A 269 3.06 -5.54 -14.30
CA ASN A 269 4.46 -5.63 -14.73
C ASN A 269 5.19 -6.87 -14.18
N ASP A 270 4.69 -7.49 -13.10
CA ASP A 270 5.20 -8.77 -12.60
C ASP A 270 4.43 -9.94 -13.24
N ARG A 271 4.97 -10.44 -14.36
CA ARG A 271 4.37 -11.54 -15.15
C ARG A 271 4.25 -12.85 -14.38
N LEU A 272 5.08 -13.07 -13.36
CA LEU A 272 5.13 -14.35 -12.63
C LEU A 272 4.16 -14.37 -11.45
N ARG A 273 4.07 -13.27 -10.70
CA ARG A 273 3.24 -13.20 -9.48
C ARG A 273 1.85 -12.62 -9.73
N ARG A 274 1.66 -11.82 -10.78
CA ARG A 274 0.39 -11.17 -11.15
C ARG A 274 -0.37 -10.54 -9.97
N PRO A 275 0.27 -9.61 -9.21
CA PRO A 275 -0.37 -8.89 -8.10
C PRO A 275 -1.70 -8.23 -8.48
N ASP A 276 -1.84 -7.83 -9.75
CA ASP A 276 -3.07 -7.27 -10.32
C ASP A 276 -4.27 -8.23 -10.18
N LEU A 277 -4.07 -9.52 -10.46
CA LEU A 277 -5.14 -10.52 -10.39
C LEU A 277 -5.59 -10.75 -8.94
N TRP A 278 -4.65 -10.74 -8.01
CA TRP A 278 -4.97 -10.82 -6.59
C TRP A 278 -5.79 -9.61 -6.14
N ALA A 279 -5.35 -8.40 -6.48
CA ALA A 279 -6.04 -7.17 -6.08
C ALA A 279 -7.47 -7.11 -6.63
N ARG A 280 -7.66 -7.47 -7.91
CA ARG A 280 -8.98 -7.56 -8.55
C ARG A 280 -9.86 -8.63 -7.90
N SER A 281 -9.32 -9.80 -7.60
CA SER A 281 -10.05 -10.86 -6.90
C SER A 281 -10.52 -10.40 -5.52
N LYS A 282 -9.70 -9.63 -4.79
CA LYS A 282 -10.08 -9.04 -3.50
C LYS A 282 -11.15 -7.96 -3.63
N LEU A 283 -11.06 -7.12 -4.65
CA LEU A 283 -12.10 -6.13 -4.97
C LEU A 283 -13.44 -6.83 -5.23
N GLN A 284 -13.47 -7.85 -6.09
CA GLN A 284 -14.68 -8.63 -6.37
C GLN A 284 -15.23 -9.30 -5.11
N THR A 285 -14.38 -9.94 -4.31
CA THR A 285 -14.80 -10.56 -3.04
C THR A 285 -15.41 -9.52 -2.10
N GLY A 286 -14.88 -8.30 -2.08
CA GLY A 286 -15.42 -7.20 -1.29
C GLY A 286 -16.80 -6.75 -1.76
N LEU A 287 -17.02 -6.64 -3.08
CA LEU A 287 -18.34 -6.36 -3.66
C LEU A 287 -19.35 -7.47 -3.35
N ASP A 288 -18.95 -8.73 -3.47
CA ASP A 288 -19.82 -9.87 -3.13
C ASP A 288 -20.24 -9.83 -1.64
N ASN A 289 -19.32 -9.47 -0.75
CA ASN A 289 -19.61 -9.33 0.69
C ASN A 289 -20.53 -8.15 0.99
N MET A 290 -20.34 -7.02 0.30
CA MET A 290 -21.20 -5.84 0.43
C MET A 290 -22.63 -6.17 -0.03
N ASN A 291 -22.77 -6.79 -1.21
CA ASN A 291 -24.07 -7.25 -1.71
C ASN A 291 -24.73 -8.26 -0.75
N ALA A 292 -23.96 -9.19 -0.19
CA ALA A 292 -24.47 -10.14 0.80
C ALA A 292 -24.92 -9.45 2.10
N TYR A 293 -24.25 -8.37 2.52
CA TYR A 293 -24.67 -7.55 3.66
C TYR A 293 -25.98 -6.82 3.38
N GLU A 294 -26.11 -6.17 2.22
CA GLU A 294 -27.33 -5.45 1.81
C GLU A 294 -28.54 -6.36 1.67
N MET A 295 -28.34 -7.60 1.21
CA MET A 295 -29.38 -8.63 1.18
C MET A 295 -29.68 -9.27 2.55
N GLY A 296 -29.00 -8.83 3.62
CA GLY A 296 -29.20 -9.33 4.98
C GLY A 296 -28.62 -10.72 5.25
N TYR A 297 -27.78 -11.25 4.35
CA TYR A 297 -27.15 -12.56 4.50
C TYR A 297 -25.92 -12.52 5.41
N THR A 298 -25.31 -11.34 5.60
CA THR A 298 -24.18 -11.16 6.53
C THR A 298 -24.41 -9.93 7.41
N MET A 299 -23.96 -10.00 8.67
CA MET A 299 -24.10 -8.89 9.65
C MET A 299 -22.80 -8.10 9.86
N SER A 300 -21.70 -8.47 9.18
CA SER A 300 -20.34 -8.07 9.57
C SER A 300 -19.55 -7.30 8.52
N TYR A 301 -20.21 -6.57 7.63
CA TYR A 301 -19.55 -5.63 6.70
C TYR A 301 -19.56 -4.20 7.24
N ALA A 302 -18.81 -3.95 8.32
CA ALA A 302 -18.48 -2.58 8.70
C ALA A 302 -17.19 -2.18 7.98
N SER A 303 -17.26 -1.19 7.08
CA SER A 303 -16.08 -0.60 6.46
C SER A 303 -15.18 0.03 7.53
N LEU A 304 -13.87 -0.24 7.48
CA LEU A 304 -12.90 0.41 8.37
C LEU A 304 -12.95 1.93 8.26
N GLN A 305 -13.32 2.47 7.10
CA GLN A 305 -13.39 3.91 6.89
C GLN A 305 -14.47 4.54 7.78
N SER A 306 -15.60 3.85 7.94
CA SER A 306 -16.63 4.25 8.89
C SER A 306 -16.17 4.17 10.36
N VAL A 307 -15.24 3.26 10.68
CA VAL A 307 -14.64 3.17 12.02
C VAL A 307 -13.68 4.34 12.25
N VAL A 308 -12.80 4.65 11.30
CA VAL A 308 -11.89 5.80 11.35
C VAL A 308 -12.67 7.09 11.64
N TRP A 309 -13.69 7.38 10.83
CA TRP A 309 -14.49 8.60 11.01
C TRP A 309 -15.25 8.65 12.33
N ARG A 310 -15.78 7.52 12.80
CA ARG A 310 -16.47 7.44 14.09
C ARG A 310 -15.53 7.72 15.26
N VAL A 311 -14.34 7.11 15.26
CA VAL A 311 -13.32 7.33 16.30
C VAL A 311 -12.82 8.77 16.24
N PHE A 312 -12.59 9.32 15.04
CA PHE A 312 -12.21 10.71 14.84
C PHE A 312 -13.25 11.68 15.42
N CYS A 313 -14.53 11.54 15.05
CA CYS A 313 -15.62 12.39 15.55
C CYS A 313 -15.77 12.29 17.07
N LYS A 314 -15.66 11.08 17.63
CA LYS A 314 -15.69 10.86 19.08
C LYS A 314 -14.55 11.59 19.80
N LYS A 315 -13.35 11.65 19.22
CA LYS A 315 -12.18 12.30 19.84
C LYS A 315 -12.11 13.81 19.63
N THR A 316 -12.73 14.31 18.57
CA THR A 316 -12.74 15.74 18.22
C THR A 316 -14.03 16.45 18.61
N GLU A 317 -15.02 15.69 19.09
CA GLU A 317 -16.36 16.18 19.43
C GLU A 317 -17.08 16.85 18.26
N CYS A 318 -16.76 16.45 17.01
CA CYS A 318 -17.45 16.93 15.81
C CYS A 318 -18.57 15.97 15.38
N SER A 319 -19.48 16.46 14.54
CA SER A 319 -20.49 15.61 13.90
C SER A 319 -19.89 14.86 12.70
N MET A 320 -20.53 13.77 12.28
CA MET A 320 -20.17 13.08 11.02
C MET A 320 -20.34 13.98 9.78
N HIS A 321 -21.17 15.02 9.86
CA HIS A 321 -21.36 15.97 8.77
C HIS A 321 -20.19 16.95 8.65
N ASP A 322 -19.60 17.33 9.79
CA ASP A 322 -18.50 18.29 9.85
C ASP A 322 -17.12 17.63 9.79
N SER A 323 -17.07 16.30 9.89
CA SER A 323 -15.85 15.51 10.04
C SER A 323 -14.81 15.80 8.95
N TRP A 324 -15.25 15.94 7.70
CA TRP A 324 -14.37 16.26 6.57
C TRP A 324 -13.69 17.62 6.74
N ASN A 325 -14.45 18.66 7.07
CA ASN A 325 -13.91 20.02 7.21
C ASN A 325 -12.93 20.09 8.38
N VAL A 326 -13.28 19.48 9.53
CA VAL A 326 -12.41 19.45 10.71
C VAL A 326 -11.14 18.65 10.44
N ALA A 327 -11.22 17.52 9.75
CA ALA A 327 -10.05 16.73 9.38
C ALA A 327 -9.15 17.47 8.39
N ARG A 328 -9.74 18.14 7.39
CA ARG A 328 -9.02 18.97 6.42
C ARG A 328 -8.22 20.07 7.12
N GLU A 329 -8.86 20.86 7.98
CA GLU A 329 -8.22 21.96 8.71
C GLU A 329 -7.06 21.47 9.60
N ARG A 330 -7.21 20.28 10.21
CA ARG A 330 -6.14 19.64 10.97
C ARG A 330 -4.96 19.23 10.10
N VAL A 331 -5.23 18.63 8.94
CA VAL A 331 -4.17 18.26 7.98
C VAL A 331 -3.47 19.51 7.45
N GLU A 332 -4.20 20.58 7.16
CA GLU A 332 -3.62 21.88 6.77
C GLU A 332 -2.70 22.43 7.88
N THR A 333 -3.16 22.43 9.13
CA THR A 333 -2.35 22.85 10.28
C THR A 333 -1.09 21.99 10.45
N GLN A 334 -1.19 20.67 10.25
CA GLN A 334 -0.02 19.79 10.28
C GLN A 334 0.96 20.12 9.16
N MET A 335 0.45 20.33 7.94
CA MET A 335 1.26 20.70 6.78
C MET A 335 1.98 22.03 7.01
N GLU A 336 1.36 23.03 7.64
CA GLU A 336 2.01 24.29 8.02
C GLU A 336 3.21 24.09 8.94
N GLY A 337 3.14 23.09 9.83
CA GLY A 337 4.21 22.74 10.76
C GLY A 337 5.42 22.03 10.11
N TYR A 338 5.32 21.57 8.86
CA TYR A 338 6.40 20.87 8.18
C TYR A 338 7.58 21.81 7.86
N LYS A 339 8.79 21.29 8.05
CA LYS A 339 10.04 21.94 7.67
C LYS A 339 10.49 21.37 6.33
N VAL A 340 10.35 22.19 5.28
CA VAL A 340 10.63 21.86 3.87
C VAL A 340 12.06 22.18 3.47
#